data_AF-A0A6L5XN47-F1
#
_entry.id   AF-A0A6L5XN47-F1
#
_cell.length_a   1.000
_cell.length_b   1.000
_cell.length_c   1.000
_cell.angle_alpha   90.00
_cell.angle_beta   90.00
_cell.angle_gamma   90.00
#
_symmetry.space_group_name_H-M   'P 1'
#
loop_
_entity.id
_entity.type
_entity.pdbx_description
1 polymer ?
#
loop_
_entity_poly.entity_id
_entity_poly.type
_entity_poly.pdbx_seq_one_letter_code
_entity_poly.pdbx_strand_id
1 'polypeptide(L)'
;MRDPLKNFWRQPPQGYDQDTAGRTGEQLARWEKICGFKLPALYKAQLRLQNGGLPWPQAYVHGGVAECLFINSGELDGIPANEKYCSLDEVYGKEEMEEVLGKDCRQERLYVLSWVDGHNVLCLDYGMTQETPRQEPEVCYFETDGFEEVFRVPSYDVFMERLVYSVACYEGCWHLGIKTGLLSQDVLAEHCARALGIPLKRREDDRYGWFNFDAWYGVVVPEYEGRELRCALSPNRFNAGTWLFPDSREYSFILEIDFEETSDQDVAESRILLESMVKKLRSDAVELAFLMPE
;
A
#
# COMPACT_ATOMS: atom_id res chain seq x y z
N MET A 1 17.80 -7.59 -1.99
CA MET A 1 16.41 -8.04 -1.80
C MET A 1 15.75 -7.04 -0.86
N ARG A 2 14.62 -6.46 -1.25
CA ARG A 2 13.88 -5.48 -0.44
C ARG A 2 13.38 -6.17 0.83
N ASP A 3 13.37 -5.45 1.96
CA ASP A 3 12.68 -5.91 3.17
C ASP A 3 11.16 -5.78 2.95
N PRO A 4 10.39 -6.88 2.90
CA PRO A 4 8.95 -6.85 2.63
C PRO A 4 8.11 -6.26 3.76
N LEU A 5 8.71 -5.99 4.93
CA LEU A 5 8.04 -5.35 6.06
C LEU A 5 8.25 -3.83 6.07
N LYS A 6 9.36 -3.35 5.48
CA LYS A 6 9.74 -1.95 5.53
C LYS A 6 8.77 -1.08 4.73
N ASN A 7 8.18 -0.08 5.39
CA ASN A 7 7.17 0.84 4.85
C ASN A 7 6.11 0.07 4.04
N PHE A 8 5.68 -1.08 4.56
CA PHE A 8 4.66 -1.89 3.91
C PHE A 8 3.27 -1.27 4.12
N TRP A 9 2.91 -0.98 5.37
CA TRP A 9 1.61 -0.40 5.71
C TRP A 9 1.62 1.13 5.64
N ARG A 10 0.56 1.71 5.09
CA ARG A 10 0.17 3.10 5.36
C ARG A 10 -0.44 3.13 6.77
N GLN A 11 0.18 3.83 7.71
CA GLN A 11 -0.36 3.91 9.07
C GLN A 11 -1.58 4.84 9.12
N PRO A 12 -2.57 4.54 9.97
CA PRO A 12 -3.77 5.37 10.09
C PRO A 12 -3.41 6.78 10.59
N PRO A 13 -3.85 7.85 9.93
CA PRO A 13 -3.54 9.23 10.32
C PRO A 13 -4.20 9.61 11.65
N GLN A 14 -5.30 8.93 12.02
CA GLN A 14 -5.99 9.12 13.30
C GLN A 14 -5.39 8.30 14.46
N GLY A 15 -4.30 7.57 14.21
CA GLY A 15 -3.69 6.68 15.19
C GLY A 15 -4.28 5.27 15.14
N TYR A 16 -3.69 4.37 15.92
CA TYR A 16 -4.16 3.00 16.01
C TYR A 16 -5.38 2.88 16.92
N ASP A 17 -6.35 2.11 16.45
CA ASP A 17 -7.49 1.64 17.21
C ASP A 17 -7.47 0.10 17.34
N GLN A 18 -8.56 -0.47 17.87
CA GLN A 18 -8.66 -1.93 18.04
C GLN A 18 -8.72 -2.69 16.72
N ASP A 19 -9.04 -2.04 15.60
CA ASP A 19 -9.16 -2.69 14.30
C ASP A 19 -7.85 -2.62 13.53
N THR A 20 -7.07 -1.55 13.72
CA THR A 20 -5.81 -1.31 12.99
C THR A 20 -4.55 -1.69 13.77
N ALA A 21 -4.59 -1.73 15.12
CA ALA A 21 -3.41 -2.08 15.92
C ALA A 21 -2.88 -3.49 15.61
N GLY A 22 -1.56 -3.64 15.56
CA GLY A 22 -0.91 -4.94 15.31
C GLY A 22 -1.33 -6.04 16.29
N ARG A 23 -1.37 -7.29 15.80
CA ARG A 23 -1.82 -8.47 16.54
C ARG A 23 -0.67 -9.17 17.26
N THR A 24 -0.92 -9.58 18.49
CA THR A 24 0.02 -10.40 19.28
C THR A 24 0.10 -11.83 18.74
N GLY A 25 1.16 -12.57 19.13
CA GLY A 25 1.29 -13.98 18.77
C GLY A 25 0.12 -14.85 19.28
N GLU A 26 -0.45 -14.53 20.44
CA GLU A 26 -1.61 -15.23 21.00
C GLU A 26 -2.88 -14.97 20.20
N GLN A 27 -3.11 -13.72 19.78
CA GLN A 27 -4.24 -13.35 18.92
C GLN A 27 -4.13 -14.04 17.55
N LEU A 28 -2.94 -14.05 16.94
CA LEU A 28 -2.71 -14.76 15.69
C LEU A 28 -2.94 -16.27 15.82
N ALA A 29 -2.40 -16.90 16.87
CA ALA A 29 -2.59 -18.33 17.11
C ALA A 29 -4.05 -18.70 17.41
N ARG A 30 -4.82 -17.80 18.03
CA ARG A 30 -6.26 -17.94 18.20
C ARG A 30 -6.98 -17.85 16.86
N TRP A 31 -6.65 -16.86 16.05
CA TRP A 31 -7.24 -16.68 14.73
C TRP A 31 -7.01 -17.88 13.82
N GLU A 32 -5.79 -18.43 13.77
CA GLU A 32 -5.50 -19.67 13.04
C GLU A 32 -6.39 -20.85 13.46
N LYS A 33 -6.83 -20.91 14.73
CA LYS A 33 -7.79 -21.93 15.19
C LYS A 33 -9.22 -21.64 14.73
N ILE A 34 -9.58 -20.37 14.64
CA ILE A 34 -10.92 -19.91 14.23
C ILE A 34 -11.11 -20.11 12.73
N CYS A 35 -10.17 -19.63 11.92
CA CYS A 35 -10.26 -19.79 10.47
C CYS A 35 -9.87 -21.20 9.99
N GLY A 36 -9.23 -22.01 10.85
CA GLY A 36 -8.82 -23.38 10.52
C GLY A 36 -7.53 -23.46 9.69
N PHE A 37 -6.84 -22.34 9.47
CA PHE A 37 -5.66 -22.25 8.62
C PHE A 37 -4.42 -21.83 9.38
N LYS A 38 -3.25 -22.27 8.90
CA LYS A 38 -1.95 -21.78 9.35
C LYS A 38 -1.52 -20.62 8.46
N LEU A 39 -1.60 -19.39 8.97
CA LEU A 39 -1.23 -18.22 8.19
C LEU A 39 0.26 -18.24 7.81
N PRO A 40 0.62 -17.77 6.60
CA PRO A 40 2.01 -17.62 6.17
C PRO A 40 2.83 -16.79 7.16
N ALA A 41 4.11 -17.15 7.32
CA ALA A 41 4.98 -16.53 8.31
C ALA A 41 5.15 -15.02 8.08
N LEU A 42 5.34 -14.61 6.82
CA LEU A 42 5.48 -13.21 6.42
C LEU A 42 4.19 -12.42 6.64
N TYR A 43 3.03 -12.97 6.27
CA TYR A 43 1.74 -12.32 6.53
C TYR A 43 1.48 -12.12 8.04
N LYS A 44 1.82 -13.11 8.88
CA LYS A 44 1.80 -12.92 10.34
C LYS A 44 2.75 -11.85 10.83
N ALA A 45 3.92 -11.69 10.22
CA ALA A 45 4.85 -10.62 10.57
C ALA A 45 4.28 -9.25 10.24
N GLN A 46 3.59 -9.10 9.10
CA GLN A 46 2.88 -7.86 8.74
C GLN A 46 1.71 -7.57 9.70
N LEU A 47 0.90 -8.58 10.03
CA LEU A 47 -0.22 -8.44 10.97
C LEU A 47 0.23 -8.02 12.39
N ARG A 48 1.47 -8.33 12.79
CA ARG A 48 2.05 -7.84 14.06
C ARG A 48 2.36 -6.34 14.05
N LEU A 49 2.62 -5.77 12.87
CA LEU A 49 2.89 -4.34 12.72
C LEU A 49 1.59 -3.54 12.65
N GLN A 50 0.64 -4.00 11.85
CA GLN A 50 -0.69 -3.41 11.66
C GLN A 50 -1.68 -4.50 11.27
N ASN A 51 -2.89 -4.44 11.80
CA ASN A 51 -3.93 -5.45 11.53
C ASN A 51 -4.71 -5.12 10.25
N GLY A 52 -4.06 -5.33 9.11
CA GLY A 52 -4.64 -5.02 7.80
C GLY A 52 -4.59 -3.53 7.45
N GLY A 53 -5.29 -3.17 6.39
CA GLY A 53 -5.36 -1.82 5.86
C GLY A 53 -4.59 -1.66 4.54
N LEU A 54 -4.22 -0.43 4.23
CA LEU A 54 -3.68 -0.04 2.93
C LEU A 54 -2.17 -0.34 2.85
N PRO A 55 -1.73 -1.20 1.93
CA PRO A 55 -0.31 -1.33 1.62
C PRO A 55 0.17 -0.13 0.79
N TRP A 56 1.40 0.31 1.02
CA TRP A 56 2.08 1.24 0.12
C TRP A 56 2.39 0.63 -1.26
N PRO A 57 2.87 -0.62 -1.40
CA PRO A 57 3.02 -1.22 -2.72
C PRO A 57 1.64 -1.64 -3.26
N GLN A 58 1.14 -0.89 -4.24
CA GLN A 58 -0.23 -1.01 -4.76
C GLN A 58 -0.33 -1.77 -6.08
N ALA A 59 0.79 -2.01 -6.76
CA ALA A 59 0.81 -2.70 -8.05
C ALA A 59 1.42 -4.09 -7.94
N TYR A 60 1.00 -4.98 -8.82
CA TYR A 60 1.46 -6.34 -8.90
C TYR A 60 1.98 -6.67 -10.29
N VAL A 61 3.15 -7.30 -10.35
CA VAL A 61 3.79 -7.69 -11.61
C VAL A 61 3.33 -9.08 -12.02
N HIS A 62 2.55 -9.15 -13.09
CA HIS A 62 2.10 -10.40 -13.71
C HIS A 62 2.24 -10.34 -15.24
N GLY A 63 2.65 -11.44 -15.87
CA GLY A 63 2.85 -11.47 -17.33
C GLY A 63 3.92 -10.51 -17.87
N GLY A 64 4.78 -9.95 -17.00
CA GLY A 64 5.77 -8.93 -17.37
C GLY A 64 5.22 -7.49 -17.36
N VAL A 65 3.97 -7.30 -16.95
CA VAL A 65 3.31 -6.00 -16.83
C VAL A 65 3.01 -5.72 -15.35
N ALA A 66 3.16 -4.47 -14.91
CA ALA A 66 2.76 -4.03 -13.58
C ALA A 66 1.35 -3.44 -13.66
N GLU A 67 0.41 -4.03 -12.92
CA GLU A 67 -0.99 -3.58 -12.89
C GLU A 67 -1.36 -3.19 -11.46
N CYS A 68 -2.25 -2.21 -11.31
CA CYS A 68 -2.69 -1.79 -9.99
C CYS A 68 -3.57 -2.88 -9.38
N LEU A 69 -3.08 -3.50 -8.31
CA LEU A 69 -3.81 -4.51 -7.57
C LEU A 69 -4.72 -3.84 -6.56
N PHE A 70 -4.19 -2.92 -5.75
CA PHE A 70 -4.96 -2.24 -4.71
C PHE A 70 -5.41 -0.86 -5.20
N ILE A 71 -6.61 -0.78 -5.78
CA ILE A 71 -7.25 0.47 -6.26
C ILE A 71 -8.43 0.88 -5.37
N ASN A 72 -8.84 2.15 -5.42
CA ASN A 72 -10.07 2.66 -4.77
C ASN A 72 -10.21 2.33 -3.27
N SER A 73 -9.11 2.42 -2.51
CA SER A 73 -9.05 1.98 -1.10
C SER A 73 -9.04 0.46 -0.91
N GLY A 74 -8.46 -0.28 -1.87
CA GLY A 74 -8.24 -1.70 -1.70
C GLY A 74 -7.23 -2.03 -0.63
N GLU A 75 -7.62 -2.89 0.30
CA GLU A 75 -6.90 -3.16 1.54
C GLU A 75 -6.64 -4.64 1.71
N LEU A 76 -5.56 -4.98 2.40
CA LEU A 76 -5.43 -6.33 2.93
C LEU A 76 -6.26 -6.42 4.21
N ASP A 77 -7.10 -7.44 4.30
CA ASP A 77 -7.98 -7.64 5.44
C ASP A 77 -7.17 -7.95 6.70
N GLY A 78 -7.59 -7.34 7.80
CA GLY A 78 -7.12 -7.66 9.14
C GLY A 78 -7.94 -8.79 9.78
N ILE A 79 -7.57 -9.13 11.01
CA ILE A 79 -8.39 -10.00 11.86
C ILE A 79 -9.54 -9.16 12.43
N PRO A 80 -10.81 -9.49 12.14
CA PRO A 80 -11.95 -8.69 12.60
C PRO A 80 -12.11 -8.77 14.12
N ALA A 81 -12.53 -7.68 14.75
CA ALA A 81 -12.67 -7.60 16.21
C ALA A 81 -13.70 -8.58 16.79
N ASN A 82 -14.71 -8.97 16.01
CA ASN A 82 -15.70 -9.98 16.41
C ASN A 82 -15.16 -11.42 16.30
N GLU A 83 -13.92 -11.60 15.82
CA GLU A 83 -13.27 -12.87 15.55
C GLU A 83 -14.14 -13.84 14.72
N LYS A 84 -14.99 -13.31 13.83
CA LYS A 84 -15.75 -14.12 12.88
C LYS A 84 -15.02 -14.17 11.54
N TYR A 85 -14.58 -15.36 11.15
CA TYR A 85 -14.11 -15.61 9.78
C TYR A 85 -15.31 -15.83 8.85
N CYS A 86 -15.29 -15.20 7.68
CA CYS A 86 -16.30 -15.35 6.65
C CYS A 86 -15.64 -16.02 5.44
N SER A 87 -16.00 -17.26 5.14
CA SER A 87 -15.51 -17.95 3.94
C SER A 87 -16.26 -17.48 2.69
N LEU A 88 -15.71 -17.78 1.51
CA LEU A 88 -16.39 -17.51 0.24
C LEU A 88 -17.77 -18.17 0.16
N ASP A 89 -17.91 -19.41 0.68
CA ASP A 89 -19.19 -20.13 0.75
C ASP A 89 -20.24 -19.37 1.57
N GLU A 90 -19.85 -18.63 2.62
CA GLU A 90 -20.80 -17.83 3.40
C GLU A 90 -21.27 -16.58 2.64
N VAL A 91 -20.51 -16.13 1.64
CA VAL A 91 -20.80 -14.91 0.86
C VAL A 91 -21.61 -15.23 -0.40
N TYR A 92 -21.13 -16.16 -1.22
CA TYR A 92 -21.75 -16.51 -2.51
C TYR A 92 -22.71 -17.70 -2.41
N GLY A 93 -22.63 -18.48 -1.33
CA GLY A 93 -23.39 -19.72 -1.22
C GLY A 93 -22.72 -20.87 -1.97
N LYS A 94 -22.79 -22.05 -1.37
CA LYS A 94 -22.11 -23.25 -1.88
C LYS A 94 -22.58 -23.67 -3.28
N GLU A 95 -23.89 -23.62 -3.55
CA GLU A 95 -24.45 -24.08 -4.83
C GLU A 95 -23.98 -23.20 -6.01
N GLU A 96 -24.01 -21.87 -5.83
CA GLU A 96 -23.54 -20.92 -6.84
C GLU A 96 -22.06 -21.14 -7.15
N MET A 97 -21.24 -21.28 -6.12
CA MET A 97 -19.82 -21.49 -6.30
C MET A 97 -19.49 -22.89 -6.86
N GLU A 98 -20.29 -23.93 -6.58
CA GLU A 98 -20.14 -25.25 -7.22
C GLU A 98 -20.46 -25.21 -8.73
N GLU A 99 -21.35 -24.33 -9.18
CA GLU A 99 -21.62 -24.14 -10.60
C GLU A 99 -20.43 -23.48 -11.32
N VAL A 100 -19.76 -22.55 -10.64
CA VAL A 100 -18.64 -21.80 -11.22
C VAL A 100 -17.31 -22.56 -11.12
N LEU A 101 -16.97 -23.06 -9.92
CA LEU A 101 -15.71 -23.75 -9.66
C LEU A 101 -15.77 -25.27 -9.89
N GLY A 102 -16.96 -25.84 -10.01
CA GLY A 102 -17.18 -27.28 -10.10
C GLY A 102 -17.37 -27.96 -8.74
N LYS A 103 -18.08 -29.10 -8.75
CA LYS A 103 -18.49 -29.84 -7.56
C LYS A 103 -17.36 -30.47 -6.74
N ASP A 104 -16.19 -30.64 -7.34
CA ASP A 104 -15.01 -31.22 -6.67
C ASP A 104 -14.16 -30.15 -5.96
N CYS A 105 -14.53 -28.87 -6.08
CA CYS A 105 -13.83 -27.77 -5.41
C CYS A 105 -14.19 -27.69 -3.92
N ARG A 106 -13.14 -27.61 -3.12
CA ARG A 106 -13.16 -27.50 -1.66
C ARG A 106 -12.93 -26.05 -1.25
N GLN A 107 -13.94 -25.24 -1.50
CA GLN A 107 -13.91 -23.78 -1.35
C GLN A 107 -13.66 -23.34 0.09
N GLU A 108 -14.00 -24.19 1.07
CA GLU A 108 -13.67 -24.01 2.48
C GLU A 108 -12.16 -23.97 2.75
N ARG A 109 -11.33 -24.23 1.73
CA ARG A 109 -9.85 -24.15 1.77
C ARG A 109 -9.29 -22.84 1.21
N LEU A 110 -10.15 -21.93 0.77
CA LEU A 110 -9.77 -20.58 0.37
C LEU A 110 -9.88 -19.65 1.58
N TYR A 111 -8.74 -19.12 2.02
CA TYR A 111 -8.71 -18.06 3.01
C TYR A 111 -8.71 -16.70 2.32
N VAL A 112 -9.73 -15.88 2.53
CA VAL A 112 -9.81 -14.54 1.92
C VAL A 112 -8.80 -13.60 2.57
N LEU A 113 -7.91 -13.03 1.77
CA LEU A 113 -6.93 -12.00 2.17
C LEU A 113 -7.45 -10.59 1.96
N SER A 114 -8.28 -10.38 0.95
CA SER A 114 -8.74 -9.06 0.54
C SER A 114 -9.90 -9.18 -0.45
N TRP A 115 -10.89 -8.33 -0.28
CA TRP A 115 -11.93 -8.04 -1.29
C TRP A 115 -11.53 -6.92 -2.25
N VAL A 116 -10.24 -6.59 -2.32
CA VAL A 116 -9.57 -5.64 -3.19
C VAL A 116 -10.40 -4.41 -3.55
N ASP A 117 -11.26 -4.43 -4.55
CA ASP A 117 -12.08 -3.30 -5.01
C ASP A 117 -13.59 -3.59 -5.04
N GLY A 118 -14.02 -4.69 -4.41
CA GLY A 118 -15.39 -5.20 -4.43
C GLY A 118 -15.73 -6.06 -5.64
N HIS A 119 -14.84 -6.11 -6.65
CA HIS A 119 -15.00 -6.89 -7.88
C HIS A 119 -13.93 -7.96 -8.05
N ASN A 120 -12.97 -8.02 -7.14
CA ASN A 120 -11.90 -9.00 -7.16
C ASN A 120 -11.62 -9.51 -5.75
N VAL A 121 -11.19 -10.76 -5.65
CA VAL A 121 -10.84 -11.38 -4.37
C VAL A 121 -9.46 -12.02 -4.43
N LEU A 122 -8.64 -11.66 -3.45
CA LEU A 122 -7.32 -12.24 -3.22
C LEU A 122 -7.43 -13.29 -2.11
N CYS A 123 -6.93 -14.50 -2.36
CA CYS A 123 -7.06 -15.64 -1.46
C CYS A 123 -5.73 -16.35 -1.21
N LEU A 124 -5.60 -16.96 -0.04
CA LEU A 124 -4.66 -18.05 0.24
C LEU A 124 -5.37 -19.38 -0.03
N ASP A 125 -4.88 -20.14 -1.00
CA ASP A 125 -5.44 -21.44 -1.37
C ASP A 125 -4.67 -22.60 -0.72
N TYR A 126 -5.32 -23.27 0.22
CA TYR A 126 -4.80 -24.47 0.88
C TYR A 126 -5.15 -25.76 0.11
N GLY A 127 -5.40 -25.68 -1.20
CA GLY A 127 -5.67 -26.80 -2.09
C GLY A 127 -7.16 -27.03 -2.33
N MET A 128 -7.87 -26.03 -2.87
CA MET A 128 -9.29 -26.10 -3.23
C MET A 128 -9.56 -27.22 -4.24
N THR A 129 -8.63 -27.45 -5.17
CA THR A 129 -8.75 -28.49 -6.22
C THR A 129 -8.08 -29.82 -5.83
N GLN A 130 -7.59 -29.95 -4.60
CA GLN A 130 -6.64 -31.02 -4.22
C GLN A 130 -7.26 -31.94 -3.19
N GLU A 131 -7.02 -33.26 -3.26
CA GLU A 131 -7.59 -34.19 -2.28
C GLU A 131 -7.18 -33.85 -0.85
N THR A 132 -5.89 -33.58 -0.65
CA THR A 132 -5.31 -33.25 0.65
C THR A 132 -5.03 -31.74 0.77
N PRO A 133 -5.31 -31.12 1.94
CA PRO A 133 -4.96 -29.73 2.17
C PRO A 133 -3.44 -29.53 2.13
N ARG A 134 -3.03 -28.36 1.62
CA ARG A 134 -1.64 -27.90 1.69
C ARG A 134 -1.32 -27.42 3.10
N GLN A 135 -0.05 -27.55 3.48
CA GLN A 135 0.47 -26.90 4.69
C GLN A 135 0.77 -25.43 4.44
N GLU A 136 1.40 -25.13 3.30
CA GLU A 136 1.67 -23.78 2.83
C GLU A 136 0.71 -23.44 1.67
N PRO A 137 -0.01 -22.32 1.74
CA PRO A 137 -0.97 -21.97 0.71
C PRO A 137 -0.29 -21.37 -0.53
N GLU A 138 -0.94 -21.56 -1.67
CA GLU A 138 -0.69 -20.73 -2.86
C GLU A 138 -1.45 -19.40 -2.70
N VAL A 139 -1.07 -18.35 -3.43
CA VAL A 139 -1.89 -17.13 -3.52
C VAL A 139 -2.59 -17.12 -4.85
N CYS A 140 -3.90 -16.92 -4.85
CA CYS A 140 -4.72 -16.79 -6.05
C CYS A 140 -5.52 -15.50 -6.02
N TYR A 141 -5.77 -14.95 -7.19
CA TYR A 141 -6.54 -13.72 -7.40
C TYR A 141 -7.61 -14.00 -8.44
N PHE A 142 -8.86 -13.72 -8.08
CA PHE A 142 -10.02 -13.97 -8.93
C PHE A 142 -10.77 -12.67 -9.21
N GLU A 143 -11.24 -12.51 -10.44
CA GLU A 143 -12.35 -11.60 -10.73
C GLU A 143 -13.63 -12.22 -10.15
N THR A 144 -14.42 -11.48 -9.39
CA THR A 144 -15.63 -12.04 -8.76
C THR A 144 -16.75 -12.27 -9.76
N ASP A 145 -16.77 -11.53 -10.87
CA ASP A 145 -17.73 -11.71 -11.95
C ASP A 145 -17.34 -12.95 -12.76
N GLY A 146 -17.98 -14.09 -12.48
CA GLY A 146 -17.66 -15.36 -13.12
C GLY A 146 -16.51 -16.15 -12.48
N PHE A 147 -15.91 -15.63 -11.40
CA PHE A 147 -14.88 -16.28 -10.59
C PHE A 147 -13.67 -16.78 -11.42
N GLU A 148 -13.25 -15.98 -12.40
CA GLU A 148 -12.13 -16.32 -13.28
C GLU A 148 -10.79 -16.08 -12.56
N GLU A 149 -9.91 -17.09 -12.55
CA GLU A 149 -8.58 -16.96 -11.95
C GLU A 149 -7.68 -16.11 -12.86
N VAL A 150 -7.31 -14.93 -12.37
CA VAL A 150 -6.41 -14.00 -13.07
C VAL A 150 -4.95 -14.46 -12.92
N PHE A 151 -4.54 -14.80 -11.70
CA PHE A 151 -3.22 -15.39 -11.46
C PHE A 151 -3.18 -16.28 -10.23
N ARG A 152 -2.16 -17.15 -10.22
CA ARG A 152 -1.76 -17.96 -9.07
C ARG A 152 -0.25 -17.96 -8.91
N VAL A 153 0.22 -17.89 -7.66
CA VAL A 153 1.63 -18.01 -7.32
C VAL A 153 1.88 -18.98 -6.17
N PRO A 154 3.07 -19.62 -6.10
CA PRO A 154 3.28 -20.77 -5.23
C PRO A 154 3.28 -20.50 -3.72
N SER A 155 3.43 -19.24 -3.31
CA SER A 155 3.48 -18.86 -1.89
C SER A 155 3.23 -17.38 -1.69
N TYR A 156 2.93 -17.01 -0.43
CA TYR A 156 2.79 -15.61 -0.03
C TYR A 156 4.09 -14.80 -0.22
N ASP A 157 5.25 -15.40 0.03
CA ASP A 157 6.54 -14.76 -0.19
C ASP A 157 6.76 -14.40 -1.68
N VAL A 158 6.43 -15.31 -2.60
CA VAL A 158 6.50 -15.04 -4.05
C VAL A 158 5.50 -13.98 -4.49
N PHE A 159 4.29 -13.96 -3.89
CA PHE A 159 3.35 -12.87 -4.10
C PHE A 159 3.96 -11.53 -3.67
N MET A 160 4.54 -11.47 -2.48
CA MET A 160 5.15 -10.26 -1.95
C MET A 160 6.34 -9.75 -2.77
N GLU A 161 7.13 -10.65 -3.36
CA GLU A 161 8.23 -10.28 -4.27
C GLU A 161 7.77 -9.56 -5.53
N ARG A 162 6.54 -9.80 -5.98
CA ARG A 162 5.95 -9.21 -7.18
C ARG A 162 5.09 -7.98 -6.90
N LEU A 163 4.89 -7.65 -5.63
CA LEU A 163 4.16 -6.46 -5.22
C LEU A 163 5.12 -5.25 -5.17
N VAL A 164 4.88 -4.29 -6.07
CA VAL A 164 5.78 -3.17 -6.33
C VAL A 164 5.12 -1.84 -5.97
N TYR A 165 5.97 -0.86 -5.65
CA TYR A 165 5.53 0.53 -5.59
C TYR A 165 5.50 1.02 -7.05
N SER A 166 4.31 1.21 -7.61
CA SER A 166 4.22 1.72 -8.98
C SER A 166 3.89 3.20 -8.94
N VAL A 167 4.75 4.00 -9.57
CA VAL A 167 4.44 5.38 -9.99
C VAL A 167 3.52 5.43 -11.21
N ALA A 168 3.46 4.35 -12.00
CA ALA A 168 2.58 4.23 -13.17
C ALA A 168 1.13 3.84 -12.81
N CYS A 169 0.81 3.67 -11.53
CA CYS A 169 -0.55 3.44 -11.07
C CYS A 169 -1.24 4.74 -10.70
N TYR A 170 -2.59 4.76 -10.71
CA TYR A 170 -3.46 5.92 -10.46
C TYR A 170 -3.16 6.76 -9.18
N GLU A 171 -2.29 6.30 -8.29
CA GLU A 171 -1.84 6.96 -7.05
C GLU A 171 -0.31 7.10 -6.93
N GLY A 172 0.41 6.94 -8.04
CA GLY A 172 1.85 6.84 -8.11
C GLY A 172 2.60 8.12 -7.74
N CYS A 173 2.85 8.32 -6.46
CA CYS A 173 3.64 9.46 -5.97
C CYS A 173 5.09 9.04 -5.68
N TRP A 174 6.03 9.91 -6.03
CA TRP A 174 7.39 9.86 -5.53
C TRP A 174 7.45 10.45 -4.12
N HIS A 175 8.04 9.73 -3.16
CA HIS A 175 8.16 10.19 -1.78
C HIS A 175 9.63 10.44 -1.40
N LEU A 176 9.92 11.70 -1.10
CA LEU A 176 11.22 12.17 -0.63
C LEU A 176 11.17 12.47 0.86
N GLY A 177 11.96 11.75 1.64
CA GLY A 177 12.22 12.05 3.03
C GLY A 177 13.18 13.22 3.15
N ILE A 178 12.81 14.20 3.95
CA ILE A 178 13.59 15.41 4.20
C ILE A 178 14.06 15.42 5.64
N LYS A 179 15.38 15.49 5.80
CA LYS A 179 16.02 15.87 7.05
C LYS A 179 16.59 17.26 6.87
N THR A 180 16.29 18.15 7.80
CA THR A 180 16.58 19.58 7.63
C THR A 180 17.07 20.22 8.92
N GLY A 181 18.02 21.13 8.79
CA GLY A 181 18.46 22.04 9.85
C GLY A 181 17.65 23.34 9.89
N LEU A 182 16.66 23.49 8.99
CA LEU A 182 15.80 24.67 8.93
C LEU A 182 14.85 24.72 10.14
N LEU A 183 14.47 25.94 10.53
CA LEU A 183 13.81 26.20 11.81
C LEU A 183 12.31 25.83 11.84
N SER A 184 11.66 25.69 10.68
CA SER A 184 10.23 25.35 10.59
C SER A 184 9.85 24.76 9.23
N GLN A 185 8.66 24.17 9.16
CA GLN A 185 8.05 23.71 7.92
C GLN A 185 7.82 24.87 6.93
N ASP A 186 7.40 26.04 7.41
CA ASP A 186 7.17 27.24 6.59
C ASP A 186 8.46 27.65 5.86
N VAL A 187 9.60 27.66 6.57
CA VAL A 187 10.91 27.98 5.97
C VAL A 187 11.34 26.91 4.97
N LEU A 188 11.04 25.64 5.25
CA LEU A 188 11.29 24.55 4.30
C LEU A 188 10.40 24.70 3.05
N ALA A 189 9.13 25.07 3.19
CA ALA A 189 8.23 25.29 2.08
C ALA A 189 8.72 26.45 1.19
N GLU A 190 9.18 27.55 1.79
CA GLU A 190 9.79 28.68 1.06
C GLU A 190 11.10 28.29 0.35
N HIS A 191 11.91 27.43 0.98
CA HIS A 191 13.11 26.87 0.35
C HIS A 191 12.73 26.04 -0.88
N CYS A 192 11.81 25.09 -0.74
CA CYS A 192 11.31 24.27 -1.84
C CYS A 192 10.74 25.14 -2.96
N ALA A 193 9.92 26.14 -2.60
CA ALA A 193 9.28 27.01 -3.56
C ALA A 193 10.28 27.81 -4.39
N ARG A 194 11.33 28.36 -3.75
CA ARG A 194 12.40 29.08 -4.45
C ARG A 194 13.25 28.15 -5.30
N ALA A 195 13.65 27.00 -4.77
CA ALA A 195 14.51 26.05 -5.48
C ALA A 195 13.84 25.50 -6.75
N LEU A 196 12.53 25.26 -6.69
CA LEU A 196 11.76 24.70 -7.80
C LEU A 196 11.13 25.77 -8.71
N GLY A 197 11.02 27.01 -8.23
CA GLY A 197 10.26 28.07 -8.91
C GLY A 197 8.74 27.86 -8.82
N ILE A 198 8.26 27.11 -7.82
CA ILE A 198 6.85 26.72 -7.69
C ILE A 198 6.33 27.16 -6.32
N PRO A 199 5.34 28.08 -6.24
CA PRO A 199 4.80 28.50 -4.95
C PRO A 199 3.96 27.39 -4.31
N LEU A 200 4.39 26.91 -3.14
CA LEU A 200 3.60 25.99 -2.32
C LEU A 200 2.60 26.77 -1.45
N LYS A 201 1.33 26.35 -1.43
CA LYS A 201 0.29 26.99 -0.62
C LYS A 201 0.07 26.21 0.67
N ARG A 202 0.02 26.90 1.80
CA ARG A 202 -0.38 26.32 3.07
C ARG A 202 -1.82 25.81 3.02
N ARG A 203 -2.05 24.66 3.65
CA ARG A 203 -3.29 23.90 3.75
C ARG A 203 -3.45 23.41 5.18
N GLU A 204 -4.70 23.29 5.61
CA GLU A 204 -5.09 22.83 6.96
C GLU A 204 -6.22 21.80 6.88
N ASP A 205 -6.60 21.37 5.68
CA ASP A 205 -7.54 20.29 5.46
C ASP A 205 -6.89 18.92 5.65
N ASP A 206 -7.71 17.90 5.88
CA ASP A 206 -7.30 16.53 6.17
C ASP A 206 -7.05 15.67 4.91
N ARG A 207 -7.06 16.29 3.72
CA ARG A 207 -6.88 15.61 2.42
C ARG A 207 -7.75 14.35 2.31
N TYR A 208 -9.06 14.45 2.57
CA TYR A 208 -10.00 13.31 2.55
C TYR A 208 -9.70 12.25 3.62
N GLY A 209 -9.24 12.70 4.79
CA GLY A 209 -8.91 11.83 5.92
C GLY A 209 -7.54 11.18 5.85
N TRP A 210 -6.74 11.41 4.80
CA TRP A 210 -5.38 10.88 4.69
C TRP A 210 -4.36 11.63 5.55
N PHE A 211 -4.65 12.88 5.89
CA PHE A 211 -3.75 13.78 6.61
C PHE A 211 -4.31 14.13 7.99
N ASN A 212 -3.41 14.20 8.99
CA ASN A 212 -3.72 14.66 10.33
C ASN A 212 -2.52 15.47 10.86
N PHE A 213 -2.41 16.71 10.37
CA PHE A 213 -1.34 17.65 10.68
C PHE A 213 -1.94 19.02 10.99
N ASP A 214 -1.22 19.85 11.74
CA ASP A 214 -1.62 21.24 11.96
C ASP A 214 -1.61 22.04 10.64
N ALA A 215 -0.64 21.76 9.77
CA ALA A 215 -0.57 22.31 8.43
C ALA A 215 0.26 21.43 7.49
N TRP A 216 -0.02 21.55 6.20
CA TRP A 216 0.79 21.01 5.11
C TRP A 216 0.83 22.01 3.96
N TYR A 217 1.69 21.77 2.97
CA TYR A 217 1.91 22.68 1.86
C TYR A 217 1.68 21.96 0.55
N GLY A 218 0.83 22.49 -0.33
CA GLY A 218 0.45 21.82 -1.56
C GLY A 218 0.36 22.76 -2.76
N VAL A 219 0.57 22.20 -3.95
CA VAL A 219 0.36 22.89 -5.23
C VAL A 219 0.01 21.88 -6.32
N VAL A 220 -0.79 22.34 -7.28
CA VAL A 220 -0.97 21.69 -8.59
C VAL A 220 -0.52 22.69 -9.64
N VAL A 221 0.43 22.31 -10.46
CA VAL A 221 0.96 23.09 -11.59
C VAL A 221 0.51 22.39 -12.86
N PRO A 222 -0.51 22.93 -13.58
CA PRO A 222 -1.06 22.26 -14.76
C PRO A 222 -0.04 22.03 -15.88
N GLU A 223 1.00 22.86 -15.95
CA GLU A 223 2.05 22.76 -16.95
C GLU A 223 3.42 23.08 -16.31
N TYR A 224 4.14 22.03 -15.94
CA TYR A 224 5.53 22.07 -15.49
C TYR A 224 6.37 21.19 -16.41
N GLU A 225 7.26 21.82 -17.18
CA GLU A 225 8.11 21.11 -18.17
C GLU A 225 7.27 20.21 -19.13
N GLY A 226 6.05 20.65 -19.46
CA GLY A 226 5.13 19.98 -20.38
C GLY A 226 4.14 19.00 -19.77
N ARG A 227 4.04 18.89 -18.44
CA ARG A 227 3.17 17.93 -17.73
C ARG A 227 2.48 18.55 -16.51
N GLU A 228 1.38 17.97 -16.05
CA GLU A 228 0.83 18.34 -14.74
C GLU A 228 1.77 17.82 -13.63
N LEU A 229 2.09 18.70 -12.69
CA LEU A 229 2.88 18.41 -11.49
C LEU A 229 2.04 18.70 -10.25
N ARG A 230 1.92 17.71 -9.37
CA ARG A 230 1.37 17.86 -8.03
C ARG A 230 2.50 17.70 -7.01
N CYS A 231 2.55 18.60 -6.03
CA CYS A 231 3.48 18.47 -4.91
C CYS A 231 2.77 18.68 -3.59
N ALA A 232 3.12 17.86 -2.59
CA ALA A 232 2.70 18.04 -1.21
C ALA A 232 3.90 17.89 -0.26
N LEU A 233 4.11 18.89 0.60
CA LEU A 233 5.08 18.88 1.68
C LEU A 233 4.35 18.79 3.03
N SER A 234 4.56 17.69 3.74
CA SER A 234 3.90 17.38 5.01
C SER A 234 4.93 16.98 6.08
N PRO A 235 4.59 17.08 7.37
CA PRO A 235 5.33 16.37 8.41
C PRO A 235 5.28 14.86 8.18
N ASN A 236 6.33 14.13 8.58
CA ASN A 236 6.29 12.66 8.52
C ASN A 236 5.44 12.07 9.67
N ARG A 237 5.32 12.76 10.79
CA ARG A 237 4.58 12.31 11.98
C ARG A 237 3.21 12.98 12.03
N PHE A 238 2.16 12.18 12.11
CA PHE A 238 0.80 12.66 12.34
C PHE A 238 0.62 13.18 13.78
N ASN A 239 -0.35 14.07 13.98
CA ASN A 239 -0.73 14.57 15.30
C ASN A 239 -1.17 13.44 16.25
N ALA A 240 -1.74 12.35 15.71
CA ALA A 240 -2.10 11.15 16.47
C ALA A 240 -0.90 10.26 16.88
N GLY A 241 0.32 10.57 16.43
CA GLY A 241 1.55 9.89 16.81
C GLY A 241 2.00 8.74 15.91
N THR A 242 1.19 8.35 14.92
CA THR A 242 1.56 7.50 13.78
C THR A 242 2.39 8.27 12.75
N TRP A 243 2.84 7.60 11.69
CA TRP A 243 3.77 8.12 10.70
C TRP A 243 3.33 7.79 9.27
N LEU A 244 3.56 8.71 8.33
CA LEU A 244 3.44 8.43 6.89
C LEU A 244 4.42 7.33 6.48
N PHE A 245 5.68 7.45 6.90
CA PHE A 245 6.75 6.46 6.66
C PHE A 245 7.37 6.00 7.99
N PRO A 246 6.78 4.96 8.63
CA PRO A 246 7.14 4.55 9.99
C PRO A 246 8.54 3.92 10.13
N ASP A 247 9.14 3.45 9.04
CA ASP A 247 10.51 2.92 9.03
C ASP A 247 11.52 3.96 8.52
N SER A 248 11.11 5.23 8.48
CA SER A 248 11.92 6.36 8.00
C SER A 248 11.73 7.59 8.90
N ARG A 249 11.67 7.35 10.22
CA ARG A 249 11.37 8.38 11.24
C ARG A 249 12.46 9.42 11.41
N GLU A 250 13.66 9.15 10.89
CA GLU A 250 14.77 10.09 10.86
C GLU A 250 14.50 11.29 9.93
N TYR A 251 13.56 11.16 8.98
CA TYR A 251 13.10 12.26 8.15
C TYR A 251 11.90 12.92 8.80
N SER A 252 12.02 14.23 9.07
CA SER A 252 10.99 15.00 9.77
C SER A 252 9.85 15.43 8.84
N PHE A 253 10.13 15.58 7.55
CA PHE A 253 9.16 15.99 6.54
C PHE A 253 9.20 15.07 5.33
N ILE A 254 8.09 15.00 4.61
CA ILE A 254 7.89 14.22 3.40
C ILE A 254 7.51 15.19 2.29
N LEU A 255 8.21 15.11 1.16
CA LEU A 255 7.81 15.76 -0.08
C LEU A 255 7.30 14.69 -1.05
N GLU A 256 6.01 14.73 -1.29
CA GLU A 256 5.30 13.94 -2.30
C GLU A 256 5.34 14.71 -3.62
N ILE A 257 5.74 14.04 -4.70
CA ILE A 257 5.82 14.58 -6.05
C ILE A 257 5.11 13.60 -6.98
N ASP A 258 4.13 14.08 -7.71
CA ASP A 258 3.33 13.30 -8.65
C ASP A 258 3.33 14.03 -9.99
N PHE A 259 3.64 13.30 -11.04
CA PHE A 259 3.55 13.76 -12.43
C PHE A 259 2.43 12.95 -13.07
N GLU A 260 1.56 13.59 -13.85
CA GLU A 260 0.59 12.84 -14.65
C GLU A 260 1.34 11.96 -15.66
N GLU A 261 1.35 10.65 -15.42
CA GLU A 261 2.06 9.64 -16.20
C GLU A 261 1.04 8.74 -16.91
N THR A 262 1.13 8.65 -18.24
CA THR A 262 0.19 7.87 -19.05
C THR A 262 0.85 6.71 -19.81
N SER A 263 2.18 6.61 -19.73
CA SER A 263 2.99 5.61 -20.44
C SER A 263 4.33 5.35 -19.75
N ASP A 264 4.99 4.23 -20.08
CA ASP A 264 6.33 3.91 -19.57
C ASP A 264 7.39 4.97 -19.94
N GLN A 265 7.25 5.58 -21.11
CA GLN A 265 8.11 6.70 -21.51
C GLN A 265 7.90 7.89 -20.57
N ASP A 266 6.66 8.12 -20.12
CA ASP A 266 6.37 9.17 -19.17
C ASP A 266 7.08 8.95 -17.84
N VAL A 267 7.06 7.72 -17.31
CA VAL A 267 7.77 7.38 -16.06
C VAL A 267 9.25 7.72 -16.15
N ALA A 268 9.91 7.38 -17.27
CA ALA A 268 11.33 7.63 -17.48
C ALA A 268 11.66 9.14 -17.55
N GLU A 269 10.83 9.93 -18.23
CA GLU A 269 10.99 11.38 -18.32
C GLU A 269 10.71 12.06 -16.96
N SER A 270 9.66 11.64 -16.24
CA SER A 270 9.35 12.09 -14.88
C SER A 270 10.49 11.82 -13.91
N ARG A 271 11.16 10.67 -14.04
CA ARG A 271 12.35 10.35 -13.24
C ARG A 271 13.48 11.35 -13.46
N ILE A 272 13.75 11.74 -14.71
CA ILE A 272 14.77 12.73 -15.04
C ILE A 272 14.42 14.09 -14.43
N LEU A 273 13.15 14.51 -14.52
CA LEU A 273 12.66 15.74 -13.91
C LEU A 273 12.81 15.70 -12.39
N LEU A 274 12.41 14.60 -11.76
CA LEU A 274 12.53 14.39 -10.33
C LEU A 274 13.99 14.46 -9.84
N GLU A 275 14.92 13.80 -10.54
CA GLU A 275 16.35 13.90 -10.20
C GLU A 275 16.87 15.34 -10.30
N SER A 276 16.39 16.10 -11.29
CA SER A 276 16.68 17.53 -11.42
C SER A 276 16.12 18.33 -10.25
N MET A 277 14.88 18.08 -9.85
CA MET A 277 14.25 18.70 -8.67
C MET A 277 15.01 18.39 -7.39
N VAL A 278 15.37 17.12 -7.15
CA VAL A 278 16.17 16.70 -5.98
C VAL A 278 17.50 17.43 -5.94
N LYS A 279 18.19 17.59 -7.07
CA LYS A 279 19.46 18.35 -7.15
C LYS A 279 19.27 19.82 -6.76
N LYS A 280 18.17 20.46 -7.21
CA LYS A 280 17.86 21.86 -6.87
C LYS A 280 17.49 22.05 -5.40
N LEU A 281 16.83 21.05 -4.80
CA LEU A 281 16.36 21.12 -3.41
C LEU A 281 17.48 20.90 -2.38
N ARG A 282 18.53 20.15 -2.74
CA ARG A 282 19.67 19.89 -1.85
C ARG A 282 20.42 21.16 -1.49
N SER A 283 20.76 21.27 -0.21
CA SER A 283 21.63 22.32 0.32
C SER A 283 22.31 21.82 1.60
N ASP A 284 23.25 22.58 2.15
CA ASP A 284 23.89 22.25 3.43
C ASP A 284 22.89 22.07 4.59
N ALA A 285 21.69 22.65 4.46
CA ALA A 285 20.63 22.56 5.45
C ALA A 285 19.56 21.50 5.12
N VAL A 286 19.61 20.83 3.97
CA VAL A 286 18.55 19.93 3.48
C VAL A 286 19.14 18.66 2.89
N GLU A 287 18.95 17.54 3.60
CA GLU A 287 19.27 16.18 3.17
C GLU A 287 18.00 15.50 2.64
N LEU A 288 18.12 14.78 1.52
CA LEU A 288 17.01 14.12 0.84
C LEU A 288 17.31 12.66 0.55
N ALA A 289 16.32 11.79 0.76
CA ALA A 289 16.35 10.38 0.37
C ALA A 289 15.01 9.91 -0.20
N PHE A 290 15.05 9.01 -1.18
CA PHE A 290 13.86 8.29 -1.63
C PHE A 290 13.43 7.29 -0.56
N LEU A 291 12.14 7.27 -0.22
CA LEU A 291 11.61 6.44 0.88
C LEU A 291 11.02 5.12 0.43
N MET A 292 10.69 5.01 -0.85
CA MET A 292 10.16 3.81 -1.45
C MET A 292 11.18 3.23 -2.45
N PRO A 293 11.48 1.93 -2.35
CA PRO A 293 12.22 1.18 -3.35
C PRO A 293 11.66 1.35 -4.76
N GLU A 294 12.58 1.39 -5.73
CA GLU A 294 12.29 1.15 -7.16
C GLU A 294 11.90 -0.32 -7.40
#